data_AF-A0A7J6I9I4-F1
#
_entry.id   AF-A0A7J6I9I4-F1
#
_cell.length_a   1.000
_cell.length_b   1.000
_cell.length_c   1.000
_cell.angle_alpha   90.00
_cell.angle_beta   90.00
_cell.angle_gamma   90.00
#
_symmetry.space_group_name_H-M   'P 1'
#
loop_
_entity.id
_entity.type
_entity.pdbx_description
1 polymer ?
#
loop_
_entity_poly.entity_id
_entity_poly.type
_entity_poly.pdbx_seq_one_letter_code
_entity_poly.pdbx_strand_id
1 'polypeptide(L)'
;MTVDKFQPSSASDVFSLWWKQFWALKIPRNILHFAWRGYHEILPTRNGLFRRNIASSTSCQLCEFGGESNAHAIFWFPVAQGIWNLMEFSFLHEVKEEIDFKNVLLYASEVVGREAFAKFIICSSAIWTERNKITHGQQIRQPQFVVEWIISYYELIFSMKEGPKKSSQTNGRSRGASAGISTSAQEERLYSKLMVDAAVLSTTSIVGLGTVVLSEDNKVHVALSKPLKC
;
A
#
# COMPACT_ATOMS: atom_id res chain seq x y z
N MET A 1 39.21 8.95 18.87
CA MET A 1 37.75 9.01 18.65
C MET A 1 37.52 8.81 17.16
N THR A 2 37.49 7.55 16.73
CA THR A 2 37.21 7.18 15.34
C THR A 2 35.70 7.09 15.18
N VAL A 3 35.16 7.96 14.33
CA VAL A 3 33.78 7.85 13.84
C VAL A 3 33.79 6.69 12.84
N ASP A 4 33.22 5.56 13.23
CA ASP A 4 32.97 4.43 12.33
C ASP A 4 32.07 4.89 11.19
N LYS A 5 32.68 5.07 10.01
CA LYS A 5 31.96 5.19 8.75
C LYS A 5 31.48 3.79 8.38
N PHE A 6 30.19 3.54 8.57
CA PHE A 6 29.53 2.37 8.01
C PHE A 6 29.51 2.51 6.47
N GLN A 7 30.54 1.99 5.80
CA GLN A 7 30.51 1.78 4.35
C GLN A 7 29.75 0.46 4.08
N PRO A 8 28.62 0.48 3.35
CA PRO A 8 27.99 -0.76 2.91
C PRO A 8 28.92 -1.44 1.89
N SER A 9 29.38 -2.65 2.21
CA SER A 9 30.46 -3.35 1.50
C SER A 9 29.96 -4.30 0.39
N SER A 10 28.66 -4.34 0.10
CA SER A 10 28.11 -5.15 -0.99
C SER A 10 26.77 -4.63 -1.50
N ALA A 11 26.44 -4.96 -2.76
CA ALA A 11 25.10 -4.69 -3.30
C ALA A 11 23.98 -5.31 -2.45
N SER A 12 24.26 -6.46 -1.81
CA SER A 12 23.34 -7.11 -0.86
C SER A 12 23.02 -6.20 0.33
N ASP A 13 24.01 -5.50 0.88
CA ASP A 13 23.81 -4.60 2.02
C ASP A 13 22.95 -3.39 1.64
N VAL A 14 23.17 -2.83 0.44
CA VAL A 14 22.37 -1.71 -0.09
C VAL A 14 20.91 -2.11 -0.27
N PHE A 15 20.63 -3.26 -0.90
CA PHE A 15 19.26 -3.76 -1.05
C PHE A 15 18.61 -4.08 0.29
N SER A 16 19.38 -4.61 1.25
CA SER A 16 18.87 -4.88 2.60
C SER A 16 18.43 -3.59 3.32
N LEU A 17 19.22 -2.51 3.16
CA LEU A 17 18.93 -1.22 3.76
C LEU A 17 17.71 -0.58 3.10
N TRP A 18 17.63 -0.67 1.77
CA TRP A 18 16.47 -0.19 1.01
C TRP A 18 15.17 -0.84 1.47
N TRP A 19 15.16 -2.18 1.59
CA TRP A 19 13.98 -2.89 2.11
C TRP A 19 13.63 -2.49 3.55
N LYS A 20 14.62 -2.31 4.43
CA LYS A 20 14.38 -1.80 5.79
C LYS A 20 13.67 -0.44 5.76
N GLN A 21 14.09 0.45 4.88
CA GLN A 21 13.47 1.77 4.72
C GLN A 21 12.06 1.66 4.13
N PHE A 22 11.87 0.85 3.09
CA PHE A 22 10.59 0.58 2.46
C PHE A 22 9.56 0.05 3.48
N TRP A 23 9.93 -0.96 4.26
CA TRP A 23 9.03 -1.55 5.26
C TRP A 23 8.76 -0.62 6.45
N ALA A 24 9.62 0.39 6.67
CA ALA A 24 9.44 1.43 7.69
C ALA A 24 8.55 2.59 7.22
N LEU A 25 8.06 2.59 5.98
CA LEU A 25 7.12 3.60 5.52
C LEU A 25 5.84 3.57 6.37
N LYS A 26 5.32 4.76 6.68
CA LYS A 26 4.14 4.91 7.54
C LYS A 26 2.83 4.69 6.77
N ILE A 27 2.77 3.72 5.86
CA ILE A 27 1.56 3.36 5.12
C ILE A 27 1.09 1.94 5.48
N PRO A 28 -0.17 1.57 5.20
CA PRO A 28 -0.69 0.24 5.51
C PRO A 28 0.10 -0.91 4.87
N ARG A 29 0.24 -2.02 5.61
CA ARG A 29 1.08 -3.16 5.23
C ARG A 29 0.60 -3.87 3.97
N ASN A 30 -0.70 -3.89 3.71
CA ASN A 30 -1.27 -4.46 2.48
C ASN A 30 -0.80 -3.67 1.23
N ILE A 31 -0.68 -2.34 1.33
CA ILE A 31 -0.19 -1.48 0.25
C ILE A 31 1.32 -1.69 0.01
N LEU A 32 2.10 -1.82 1.09
CA LEU A 32 3.52 -2.19 0.97
C LEU A 32 3.70 -3.57 0.34
N HIS A 33 2.86 -4.54 0.77
CA HIS A 33 2.90 -5.89 0.22
C HIS A 33 2.50 -5.90 -1.27
N PHE A 34 1.57 -5.05 -1.69
CA PHE A 34 1.25 -4.85 -3.11
C PHE A 34 2.50 -4.41 -3.90
N ALA A 35 3.19 -3.36 -3.47
CA ALA A 35 4.39 -2.89 -4.17
C ALA A 35 5.53 -3.90 -4.15
N TRP A 36 5.67 -4.67 -3.05
CA TRP A 36 6.60 -5.81 -3.00
C TRP A 36 6.25 -6.88 -4.05
N ARG A 37 4.96 -7.22 -4.23
CA ARG A 37 4.53 -8.13 -5.30
C ARG A 37 4.78 -7.55 -6.69
N GLY A 38 4.60 -6.24 -6.85
CA GLY A 38 4.94 -5.52 -8.08
C GLY A 38 6.43 -5.67 -8.42
N TYR A 39 7.31 -5.38 -7.45
CA TYR A 39 8.76 -5.50 -7.56
C TYR A 39 9.21 -6.90 -7.99
N HIS A 40 8.56 -7.94 -7.47
CA HIS A 40 8.88 -9.34 -7.77
C HIS A 40 8.13 -9.93 -8.97
N GLU A 41 7.46 -9.10 -9.78
CA GLU A 41 6.74 -9.60 -10.96
C GLU A 41 5.64 -10.64 -10.64
N ILE A 42 5.05 -10.54 -9.44
CA ILE A 42 4.07 -11.50 -8.90
C ILE A 42 2.63 -11.16 -9.28
N LEU A 43 2.32 -9.87 -9.51
CA LEU A 43 0.96 -9.41 -9.82
C LEU A 43 0.33 -10.20 -10.98
N PRO A 44 -0.98 -10.48 -10.96
CA PRO A 44 -1.69 -11.24 -12.00
C PRO A 44 -1.95 -10.41 -13.26
N THR A 45 -0.87 -9.90 -13.87
CA THR A 45 -0.90 -9.27 -15.20
C THR A 45 -0.94 -10.32 -16.30
N ARG A 46 -1.34 -9.96 -17.53
CA ARG A 46 -1.35 -10.93 -18.65
C ARG A 46 0.03 -11.54 -18.90
N ASN A 47 1.12 -10.78 -18.80
CA ASN A 47 2.48 -11.35 -18.87
C ASN A 47 2.74 -12.35 -17.75
N GLY A 48 2.38 -12.01 -16.51
CA GLY A 48 2.54 -12.91 -15.36
C GLY A 48 1.72 -14.19 -15.48
N LEU A 49 0.48 -14.11 -15.99
CA LEU A 49 -0.40 -15.26 -16.21
C LEU A 49 0.06 -16.12 -17.38
N PHE A 50 0.56 -15.51 -18.46
CA PHE A 50 1.14 -16.23 -19.59
C PHE A 50 2.37 -17.04 -19.18
N ARG A 51 3.30 -16.44 -18.39
CA ARG A 51 4.46 -17.16 -17.83
C ARG A 51 4.09 -18.36 -16.96
N ARG A 52 2.88 -18.38 -16.40
CA ARG A 52 2.34 -19.47 -15.56
C ARG A 52 1.47 -20.44 -16.37
N ASN A 53 1.40 -20.31 -17.70
CA ASN A 53 0.53 -21.09 -18.59
C ASN A 53 -0.98 -20.98 -18.24
N ILE A 54 -1.41 -19.86 -17.66
CA ILE A 54 -2.83 -19.61 -17.31
C ILE A 54 -3.53 -18.78 -18.41
N ALA A 55 -2.82 -17.85 -19.02
CA ALA A 55 -3.34 -17.03 -20.12
C ALA A 55 -2.75 -17.47 -21.47
N SER A 56 -3.54 -17.37 -22.54
CA SER A 56 -3.12 -17.70 -23.91
C SER A 56 -2.38 -16.57 -24.64
N SER A 57 -2.44 -15.35 -24.11
CA SER A 57 -1.77 -14.18 -24.66
C SER A 57 -1.24 -13.25 -23.56
N THR A 58 -0.20 -12.50 -23.93
CA THR A 58 0.41 -11.44 -23.12
C THR A 58 -0.31 -10.09 -23.27
N SER A 59 -1.13 -9.93 -24.31
CA SER A 59 -1.76 -8.66 -24.68
C SER A 59 -2.61 -8.07 -23.56
N CYS A 60 -2.45 -6.77 -23.33
CA CYS A 60 -3.30 -6.03 -22.42
C CYS A 60 -4.73 -5.96 -22.98
N GLN A 61 -5.71 -6.47 -22.24
CA GLN A 61 -7.12 -6.42 -22.68
C GLN A 61 -7.78 -5.06 -22.48
N LEU A 62 -7.10 -4.12 -21.83
CA LEU A 62 -7.67 -2.83 -21.48
C LEU A 62 -7.32 -1.73 -22.49
N CYS A 63 -6.16 -1.85 -23.14
CA CYS A 63 -5.72 -0.89 -24.16
C CYS A 63 -5.36 -1.54 -25.50
N GLU A 64 -5.37 -2.88 -25.57
CA GLU A 64 -5.03 -3.69 -26.75
C GLU A 64 -3.64 -3.40 -27.36
N PHE A 65 -2.81 -2.64 -26.66
CA PHE A 65 -1.49 -2.24 -27.10
C PHE A 65 -0.41 -2.88 -26.22
N GLY A 66 0.39 -3.76 -26.84
CA GLY A 66 1.54 -4.41 -26.19
C GLY A 66 1.19 -5.48 -25.14
N GLY A 67 2.24 -6.07 -24.58
CA GLY A 67 2.12 -7.05 -23.49
C GLY A 67 1.92 -6.37 -22.13
N GLU A 68 0.96 -6.84 -21.34
CA GLU A 68 0.68 -6.27 -20.02
C GLU A 68 1.71 -6.77 -18.98
N SER A 69 2.78 -6.00 -18.78
CA SER A 69 3.68 -6.15 -17.63
C SER A 69 3.10 -5.47 -16.38
N ASN A 70 3.70 -5.69 -15.21
CA ASN A 70 3.35 -4.93 -14.00
C ASN A 70 3.55 -3.44 -14.20
N ALA A 71 4.61 -3.07 -14.91
CA ALA A 71 4.94 -1.69 -15.18
C ALA A 71 3.91 -1.06 -16.14
N HIS A 72 3.53 -1.75 -17.22
CA HIS A 72 2.44 -1.31 -18.10
C HIS A 72 1.11 -1.14 -17.35
N ALA A 73 0.72 -2.14 -16.56
CA ALA A 73 -0.53 -2.13 -15.80
C ALA A 73 -0.60 -1.04 -14.72
N ILE A 74 0.51 -0.39 -14.36
CA ILE A 74 0.55 0.61 -13.29
C ILE A 74 0.97 1.99 -13.79
N PHE A 75 1.84 2.10 -14.80
CA PHE A 75 2.41 3.37 -15.24
C PHE A 75 1.92 3.83 -16.60
N TRP A 76 1.68 2.91 -17.55
CA TRP A 76 1.51 3.28 -18.96
C TRP A 76 0.13 3.03 -19.55
N PHE A 77 -0.70 2.18 -18.92
CA PHE A 77 -2.05 2.00 -19.46
C PHE A 77 -2.87 3.31 -19.34
N PRO A 78 -3.84 3.58 -20.23
CA PRO A 78 -4.43 4.91 -20.38
C PRO A 78 -5.03 5.53 -19.09
N VAL A 79 -5.71 4.73 -18.25
CA VAL A 79 -6.29 5.24 -17.00
C VAL A 79 -5.19 5.55 -15.97
N ALA A 80 -4.10 4.77 -15.94
CA ALA A 80 -2.96 5.08 -15.08
C ALA A 80 -2.37 6.45 -15.44
N GLN A 81 -2.15 6.72 -16.73
CA GLN A 81 -1.60 8.01 -17.17
C GLN A 81 -2.48 9.19 -16.75
N GLY A 82 -3.80 9.06 -16.87
CA GLY A 82 -4.74 10.08 -16.39
C GLY A 82 -4.60 10.38 -14.89
N ILE A 83 -4.34 9.36 -14.07
CA ILE A 83 -4.13 9.52 -12.62
C ILE A 83 -2.74 10.10 -12.32
N TRP A 84 -1.70 9.60 -12.99
CA TRP A 84 -0.32 10.08 -12.77
C TRP A 84 -0.14 11.55 -13.16
N ASN A 85 -0.76 11.99 -14.25
CA ASN A 85 -0.73 13.39 -14.67
C ASN A 85 -1.32 14.33 -13.62
N LEU A 86 -2.30 13.86 -12.83
CA LEU A 86 -2.92 14.64 -11.76
C LEU A 86 -2.16 14.58 -10.43
N MET A 87 -1.33 13.56 -10.22
CA MET A 87 -0.49 13.40 -9.01
C MET A 87 0.86 14.15 -9.11
N GLU A 88 1.16 14.75 -10.26
CA GLU A 88 2.36 15.58 -10.50
C GLU A 88 3.70 14.86 -10.28
N PHE A 89 3.76 13.54 -10.51
CA PHE A 89 5.02 12.78 -10.49
C PHE A 89 5.77 12.94 -11.82
N SER A 90 6.38 14.11 -12.02
CA SER A 90 7.02 14.50 -13.29
C SER A 90 8.09 13.53 -13.78
N PHE A 91 8.80 12.87 -12.88
CA PHE A 91 9.83 11.88 -13.22
C PHE A 91 9.29 10.74 -14.10
N LEU A 92 7.99 10.42 -14.02
CA LEU A 92 7.38 9.38 -14.85
C LEU A 92 7.32 9.76 -16.34
N HIS A 93 7.39 11.05 -16.69
CA HIS A 93 7.50 11.49 -18.08
C HIS A 93 8.88 11.20 -18.69
N GLU A 94 9.91 11.08 -17.85
CA GLU A 94 11.29 10.79 -18.25
C GLU A 94 11.57 9.28 -18.33
N VAL A 95 10.73 8.48 -17.68
CA VAL A 95 10.82 7.01 -17.65
C VAL A 95 10.25 6.44 -18.95
N LYS A 96 11.09 5.73 -19.71
CA LYS A 96 10.66 5.03 -20.92
C LYS A 96 9.76 3.83 -20.59
N GLU A 97 8.88 3.46 -21.52
CA GLU A 97 7.90 2.37 -21.35
C GLU A 97 8.55 0.98 -21.15
N GLU A 98 9.82 0.81 -21.50
CA GLU A 98 10.52 -0.48 -21.37
C GLU A 98 11.05 -0.75 -19.95
N ILE A 99 10.93 0.19 -19.02
CA ILE A 99 11.43 0.03 -17.66
C ILE A 99 10.49 -0.90 -16.87
N ASP A 100 11.04 -1.82 -16.07
CA ASP A 100 10.22 -2.71 -15.24
C ASP A 100 9.72 -2.02 -13.95
N PHE A 101 8.74 -2.63 -13.28
CA PHE A 101 8.13 -2.02 -12.10
C PHE A 101 9.15 -1.80 -10.99
N LYS A 102 10.10 -2.74 -10.87
CA LYS A 102 11.20 -2.68 -9.91
C LYS A 102 12.03 -1.42 -10.11
N ASN A 103 12.50 -1.14 -11.32
CA ASN A 103 13.39 -0.02 -11.58
C ASN A 103 12.66 1.32 -11.42
N VAL A 104 11.38 1.43 -11.80
CA VAL A 104 10.58 2.62 -11.50
C VAL A 104 10.42 2.83 -9.99
N LEU A 105 10.14 1.77 -9.23
CA LEU A 105 10.00 1.85 -7.77
C LEU A 105 11.30 2.27 -7.07
N LEU A 106 12.43 1.71 -7.49
CA LEU A 106 13.75 2.07 -6.96
C LEU A 106 14.08 3.53 -7.30
N TYR A 107 13.92 3.92 -8.56
CA TYR A 107 14.18 5.29 -9.00
C TYR A 107 13.31 6.30 -8.26
N ALA A 108 12.00 6.03 -8.14
CA ALA A 108 11.08 6.88 -7.37
C ALA A 108 11.57 7.08 -5.92
N SER A 109 12.06 6.02 -5.27
CA SER A 109 12.55 6.10 -3.90
C SER A 109 13.81 6.96 -3.72
N GLU A 110 14.56 7.18 -4.81
CA GLU A 110 15.78 7.98 -4.83
C GLU A 110 15.49 9.44 -5.18
N VAL A 111 14.58 9.68 -6.13
CA VAL A 111 14.32 11.04 -6.64
C VAL A 111 13.24 11.80 -5.89
N VAL A 112 12.34 11.12 -5.17
CA VAL A 112 11.29 11.79 -4.39
C VAL A 112 11.49 11.62 -2.89
N GLY A 113 11.05 12.60 -2.11
CA GLY A 113 11.09 12.53 -0.65
C GLY A 113 10.18 11.42 -0.09
N ARG A 114 10.42 11.03 1.18
CA ARG A 114 9.72 9.90 1.84
C ARG A 114 8.19 10.00 1.80
N GLU A 115 7.65 11.19 1.96
CA GLU A 115 6.20 11.44 1.87
C GLU A 115 5.68 11.23 0.44
N ALA A 116 6.34 11.84 -0.54
CA ALA A 116 5.98 11.69 -1.95
C ALA A 116 6.10 10.22 -2.38
N PHE A 117 7.12 9.50 -1.91
CA PHE A 117 7.28 8.07 -2.17
C PHE A 117 6.15 7.24 -1.56
N ALA A 118 5.68 7.60 -0.36
CA ALA A 118 4.52 6.95 0.24
C ALA A 118 3.24 7.18 -0.59
N LYS A 119 2.99 8.42 -1.03
CA LYS A 119 1.88 8.76 -1.95
C LYS A 119 2.01 8.03 -3.29
N PHE A 120 3.22 7.90 -3.83
CA PHE A 120 3.51 7.15 -5.05
C PHE A 120 3.11 5.67 -4.93
N ILE A 121 3.45 5.00 -3.81
CA ILE A 121 3.08 3.61 -3.58
C ILE A 121 1.55 3.45 -3.41
N ILE A 122 0.91 4.37 -2.67
CA ILE A 122 -0.56 4.37 -2.52
C ILE A 122 -1.23 4.54 -3.88
N CYS A 123 -0.77 5.49 -4.69
CA CYS A 123 -1.26 5.74 -6.04
C CYS A 123 -1.13 4.50 -6.91
N SER A 124 0.05 3.87 -6.92
CA SER A 124 0.29 2.61 -7.65
C SER A 124 -0.72 1.52 -7.25
N SER A 125 -1.00 1.37 -5.95
CA SER A 125 -2.00 0.41 -5.47
C SER A 125 -3.43 0.79 -5.84
N ALA A 126 -3.76 2.08 -5.88
CA ALA A 126 -5.07 2.58 -6.29
C ALA A 126 -5.30 2.33 -7.79
N ILE A 127 -4.30 2.62 -8.62
CA ILE A 127 -4.31 2.34 -10.06
C ILE A 127 -4.51 0.86 -10.34
N TRP A 128 -3.78 -0.01 -9.63
CA TRP A 128 -3.98 -1.46 -9.71
C TRP A 128 -5.42 -1.88 -9.38
N THR A 129 -6.01 -1.23 -8.38
CA THR A 129 -7.39 -1.49 -7.97
C THR A 129 -8.38 -1.08 -9.06
N GLU A 130 -8.22 0.11 -9.65
CA GLU A 130 -9.06 0.56 -10.76
C GLU A 130 -8.88 -0.35 -12.00
N ARG A 131 -7.66 -0.74 -12.34
CA ARG A 131 -7.36 -1.72 -13.40
C ARG A 131 -8.14 -3.02 -13.20
N ASN A 132 -8.12 -3.58 -11.99
CA ASN A 132 -8.82 -4.83 -11.69
C ASN A 132 -10.33 -4.69 -11.73
N LYS A 133 -10.89 -3.55 -11.30
CA LYS A 133 -12.31 -3.27 -11.47
C LYS A 133 -12.73 -3.41 -12.93
N ILE A 134 -11.97 -2.82 -13.86
CA ILE A 134 -12.25 -2.93 -15.31
C ILE A 134 -12.22 -4.39 -15.75
N THR A 135 -11.18 -5.13 -15.35
CA THR A 135 -11.02 -6.56 -15.72
C THR A 135 -12.18 -7.43 -15.21
N HIS A 136 -12.78 -7.05 -14.08
CA HIS A 136 -13.93 -7.75 -13.48
C HIS A 136 -15.28 -7.11 -13.82
N GLY A 137 -15.35 -6.21 -14.81
CA GLY A 137 -16.60 -5.60 -15.27
C GLY A 137 -17.22 -4.62 -14.28
N GLN A 138 -16.45 -4.10 -13.32
CA GLN A 138 -16.89 -3.13 -12.33
C GLN A 138 -16.64 -1.69 -12.82
N GLN A 139 -17.46 -0.76 -12.31
CA GLN A 139 -17.31 0.65 -12.61
C GLN A 139 -16.06 1.24 -11.95
N ILE A 140 -15.27 1.95 -12.74
CA ILE A 140 -14.11 2.71 -12.25
C ILE A 140 -14.48 4.13 -11.85
N ARG A 141 -13.67 4.70 -10.96
CA ARG A 141 -13.72 6.12 -10.63
C ARG A 141 -13.07 6.95 -11.73
N GLN A 142 -13.53 8.19 -11.90
CA GLN A 142 -12.79 9.15 -12.72
C GLN A 142 -11.44 9.49 -12.04
N PRO A 143 -10.38 9.79 -12.80
CA PRO A 143 -9.05 10.04 -12.26
C PRO A 143 -9.00 11.07 -11.11
N GLN A 144 -9.80 12.14 -11.20
CA GLN A 144 -9.85 13.20 -10.18
C GLN A 144 -10.27 12.64 -8.81
N PHE A 145 -11.33 11.83 -8.77
CA PHE A 145 -11.80 11.22 -7.52
C PHE A 145 -10.84 10.17 -6.97
N VAL A 146 -10.02 9.54 -7.82
CA VAL A 146 -8.96 8.63 -7.35
C VAL A 146 -7.87 9.44 -6.66
N VAL A 147 -7.44 10.57 -7.25
CA VAL A 147 -6.42 11.46 -6.68
C VAL A 147 -6.88 12.10 -5.38
N GLU A 148 -8.09 12.66 -5.34
CA GLU A 148 -8.69 13.18 -4.10
C GLU A 148 -8.70 12.12 -3.00
N TRP A 149 -9.12 10.90 -3.35
CA TRP A 149 -9.10 9.78 -2.40
C TRP A 149 -7.69 9.45 -1.92
N ILE A 150 -6.68 9.42 -2.80
CA ILE A 150 -5.27 9.14 -2.42
C ILE A 150 -4.77 10.18 -1.42
N ILE A 151 -5.02 11.46 -1.68
CA ILE A 151 -4.59 12.59 -0.83
C ILE A 151 -5.27 12.48 0.54
N SER A 152 -6.60 12.40 0.57
CA SER A 152 -7.36 12.28 1.83
C SER A 152 -6.99 11.01 2.61
N TYR A 153 -6.77 9.89 1.91
CA TYR A 153 -6.36 8.65 2.54
C TYR A 153 -4.98 8.76 3.19
N TYR A 154 -4.02 9.41 2.52
CA TYR A 154 -2.68 9.65 3.08
C TYR A 154 -2.74 10.56 4.33
N GLU A 155 -3.53 11.62 4.29
CA GLU A 155 -3.73 12.51 5.44
C GLU A 155 -4.38 11.80 6.63
N LEU A 156 -5.37 10.93 6.36
CA LEU A 156 -6.02 10.13 7.38
C LEU A 156 -5.04 9.16 8.08
N ILE A 157 -4.25 8.40 7.31
CA ILE A 157 -3.28 7.47 7.91
C ILE A 157 -2.16 8.18 8.67
N PHE A 158 -1.85 9.42 8.30
CA PHE A 158 -0.83 10.23 8.98
C PHE A 158 -1.39 10.82 10.28
N SER A 159 -2.59 11.42 10.24
CA SER A 159 -3.26 12.01 11.41
C SER A 159 -3.58 10.97 12.49
N MET A 160 -4.01 9.77 12.13
CA MET A 160 -4.23 8.66 13.07
C MET A 160 -2.96 8.26 13.85
N LYS A 161 -1.77 8.57 13.33
CA LYS A 161 -0.49 8.21 13.96
C LYS A 161 0.08 9.28 14.88
N GLU A 162 -0.41 10.52 14.82
CA GLU A 162 0.09 11.59 15.68
C GLU A 162 -0.54 11.58 17.08
N GLY A 163 -1.66 10.90 17.30
CA GLY A 163 -2.37 10.91 18.58
C GLY A 163 -2.82 12.33 19.01
N PRO A 164 -3.63 12.48 20.07
CA PRO A 164 -3.90 13.79 20.63
C PRO A 164 -2.59 14.36 21.17
N LYS A 165 -2.12 15.49 20.63
CA LYS A 165 -1.03 16.26 21.25
C LYS A 165 -1.45 16.58 22.68
N LYS A 166 -0.81 15.96 23.69
CA LYS A 166 -1.00 16.34 25.10
C LYS A 166 -0.66 17.82 25.20
N SER A 167 -1.67 18.67 25.34
CA SER A 167 -1.49 20.09 25.59
C SER A 167 -0.73 20.26 26.89
N SER A 168 0.53 20.69 26.81
CA SER A 168 1.31 21.10 27.97
C SER A 168 0.74 22.41 28.52
N GLN A 169 -0.23 22.32 29.45
CA GLN A 169 -0.52 23.43 30.33
C GLN A 169 0.62 23.54 31.33
N THR A 170 1.44 24.56 31.16
CA THR A 170 2.35 25.04 32.20
C THR A 170 1.50 25.67 33.29
N ASN A 171 1.42 25.03 34.46
CA ASN A 171 0.91 25.70 35.66
C ASN A 171 1.77 25.39 36.88
N GLY A 172 2.36 26.46 37.42
CA GLY A 172 2.32 26.78 38.84
C GLY A 172 2.88 25.76 39.83
N ARG A 173 4.13 25.97 40.21
CA ARG A 173 4.81 25.41 41.39
C ARG A 173 3.96 25.59 42.67
N SER A 174 3.54 24.51 43.32
CA SER A 174 3.24 24.51 44.76
C SER A 174 3.52 23.14 45.38
N ARG A 175 4.19 23.19 46.54
CA ARG A 175 4.64 22.05 47.35
C ARG A 175 3.44 21.48 48.12
N GLY A 176 3.28 20.16 48.09
CA GLY A 176 2.38 19.44 49.00
C GLY A 176 2.60 17.94 48.85
N ALA A 177 3.12 17.30 49.90
CA ALA A 177 3.33 15.86 49.98
C ALA A 177 2.02 15.14 50.35
N SER A 178 1.64 14.10 49.61
CA SER A 178 0.99 12.92 50.19
C SER A 178 0.88 11.75 49.21
N ALA A 179 1.25 10.59 49.75
CA ALA A 179 0.78 9.23 49.48
C ALA A 179 0.43 8.84 48.05
N GLY A 180 1.27 7.96 47.49
CA GLY A 180 1.05 7.32 46.21
C GLY A 180 -0.20 6.46 46.16
N ILE A 181 -0.94 6.63 45.07
CA ILE A 181 -1.71 5.57 44.43
C ILE A 181 -1.21 5.51 42.99
N SER A 182 -0.33 4.55 42.73
CA SER A 182 0.11 4.20 41.39
C SER A 182 -1.00 3.38 40.73
N THR A 183 -1.97 4.02 40.08
CA THR A 183 -2.76 3.33 39.05
C THR A 183 -1.98 3.36 37.75
N SER A 184 -1.15 2.34 37.53
CA SER A 184 -0.63 2.02 36.20
C SER A 184 -1.78 1.48 35.36
N ALA A 185 -2.58 2.37 34.79
CA ALA A 185 -3.35 2.04 33.60
C ALA A 185 -2.34 1.88 32.46
N GLN A 186 -1.80 0.67 32.31
CA GLN A 186 -1.14 0.28 31.07
C GLN A 186 -2.18 0.47 29.97
N GLU A 187 -1.97 1.48 29.12
CA GLU A 187 -2.59 1.52 27.79
C GLU A 187 -2.08 0.29 27.03
N GLU A 188 -2.73 -0.85 27.24
CA GLU A 188 -2.56 -2.03 26.39
C GLU A 188 -3.02 -1.63 24.98
N ARG A 189 -2.05 -1.34 24.11
CA ARG A 189 -2.29 -1.30 22.68
C ARG A 189 -2.72 -2.69 22.24
N LEU A 190 -4.02 -2.92 22.20
CA LEU A 190 -4.66 -4.13 21.68
C LEU A 190 -4.43 -4.19 20.16
N TYR A 191 -3.31 -4.76 19.73
CA TYR A 191 -3.10 -5.10 18.33
C TYR A 191 -3.96 -6.33 17.99
N SER A 192 -5.12 -6.11 17.38
CA SER A 192 -5.96 -7.20 16.88
C SER A 192 -5.55 -7.59 15.45
N LYS A 193 -5.39 -8.90 15.17
CA LYS A 193 -5.17 -9.41 13.81
C LYS A 193 -6.51 -9.47 13.07
N LEU A 194 -6.62 -8.84 11.90
CA LEU A 194 -7.79 -8.99 11.03
C LEU A 194 -7.49 -10.04 9.95
N MET A 195 -8.26 -11.11 9.95
CA MET A 195 -8.28 -12.11 8.88
C MET A 195 -9.51 -11.88 7.99
N VAL A 196 -9.33 -12.00 6.68
CA VAL A 196 -10.39 -11.83 5.69
C VAL A 196 -10.31 -13.00 4.70
N ASP A 197 -11.43 -13.66 4.45
CA ASP A 197 -11.59 -14.65 3.40
C ASP A 197 -12.76 -14.28 2.48
N ALA A 198 -12.77 -14.90 1.30
CA ALA A 198 -13.84 -14.72 0.33
C ALA A 198 -14.18 -16.06 -0.30
N ALA A 199 -15.47 -16.35 -0.43
CA ALA A 199 -15.99 -17.50 -1.12
C ALA A 199 -16.83 -17.05 -2.32
N VAL A 200 -16.65 -17.70 -3.47
CA VAL A 200 -17.42 -17.41 -4.68
C VAL A 200 -18.29 -18.61 -5.00
N LEU A 201 -19.60 -18.40 -5.09
CA LEU A 201 -20.53 -19.40 -5.58
C LEU A 201 -20.89 -19.08 -7.03
N SER A 202 -20.24 -19.79 -7.96
CA SER A 202 -20.37 -19.58 -9.40
C SER A 202 -21.78 -19.83 -9.95
N THR A 203 -22.58 -20.64 -9.27
CA THR A 203 -23.94 -20.98 -9.69
C THR A 203 -24.97 -19.89 -9.40
N THR A 204 -24.68 -18.96 -8.48
CA THR A 204 -25.65 -17.95 -8.04
C THR A 204 -25.14 -16.51 -8.17
N SER A 205 -23.95 -16.29 -8.73
CA SER A 205 -23.29 -14.96 -8.78
C SER A 205 -23.23 -14.27 -7.41
N ILE A 206 -23.01 -15.04 -6.34
CA ILE A 206 -22.87 -14.51 -4.98
C ILE A 206 -21.42 -14.67 -4.52
N VAL A 207 -20.86 -13.59 -4.00
CA VAL A 207 -19.56 -13.57 -3.32
C VAL A 207 -19.81 -13.39 -1.83
N GLY A 208 -19.42 -14.37 -1.02
CA GLY A 208 -19.38 -14.22 0.43
C GLY A 208 -18.05 -13.59 0.86
N LEU A 209 -18.10 -12.55 1.69
CA LEU A 209 -16.92 -12.04 2.40
C LEU A 209 -17.03 -12.43 3.87
N GLY A 210 -15.99 -13.08 4.40
CA GLY A 210 -15.84 -13.34 5.82
C GLY A 210 -14.71 -12.49 6.40
N THR A 211 -14.92 -11.92 7.57
CA THR A 211 -13.88 -11.24 8.33
C THR A 211 -13.89 -11.71 9.77
N VAL A 212 -12.70 -11.92 10.33
CA VAL A 212 -12.49 -12.34 11.71
C VAL A 212 -11.42 -11.47 12.35
N VAL A 213 -11.75 -10.82 13.45
CA VAL A 213 -10.81 -10.08 14.29
C VAL A 213 -10.35 -11.02 15.41
N LEU A 214 -9.04 -11.23 15.50
CA LEU A 214 -8.41 -12.09 16.50
C LEU A 214 -7.57 -11.26 17.48
N SER A 215 -7.51 -11.74 18.72
CA SER A 215 -6.58 -11.30 19.76
C SER A 215 -5.14 -11.72 19.41
N GLU A 216 -4.16 -11.24 20.19
CA GLU A 216 -2.78 -11.72 20.10
C GLU A 216 -2.69 -13.24 20.32
N ASP A 217 -3.52 -13.78 21.23
CA ASP A 217 -3.65 -15.22 21.55
C ASP A 217 -4.47 -16.02 20.51
N ASN A 218 -4.76 -15.44 19.34
CA ASN A 218 -5.61 -16.03 18.29
C ASN A 218 -7.04 -16.37 18.75
N LYS A 219 -7.55 -15.75 19.82
CA LYS A 219 -8.97 -15.83 20.21
C LYS A 219 -9.81 -14.90 19.35
N VAL A 220 -10.98 -15.37 18.92
CA VAL A 220 -11.92 -14.56 18.11
C VAL A 220 -12.58 -13.49 18.96
N HIS A 221 -12.40 -12.23 18.58
CA HIS A 221 -13.11 -11.08 19.15
C HIS A 221 -14.42 -10.81 18.41
N VAL A 222 -14.37 -10.77 17.08
CA VAL A 222 -15.53 -10.46 16.22
C VAL A 222 -15.42 -11.27 14.94
N ALA A 223 -16.54 -11.80 14.47
CA ALA A 223 -16.66 -12.39 13.15
C ALA A 223 -17.84 -11.76 12.40
N LEU A 224 -17.66 -11.48 11.12
CA LEU A 224 -18.70 -10.97 10.23
C LEU A 224 -18.68 -11.78 8.95
N SER A 225 -19.85 -12.18 8.47
CA SER A 225 -20.02 -12.74 7.13
C SER A 225 -21.11 -11.98 6.42
N LYS A 226 -20.85 -11.55 5.18
CA LYS A 226 -21.84 -10.84 4.36
C LYS A 226 -21.82 -11.37 2.93
N PRO A 227 -22.98 -11.84 2.41
CA PRO A 227 -23.11 -12.13 0.99
C PRO A 227 -23.24 -10.82 0.20
N LEU A 228 -22.45 -10.71 -0.86
CA LEU A 228 -22.56 -9.70 -1.89
C LEU A 228 -23.20 -10.36 -3.11
N LYS A 229 -24.37 -9.87 -3.53
CA LYS A 229 -24.93 -10.23 -4.84
C LYS A 229 -24.17 -9.42 -5.88
N CYS A 230 -23.55 -10.11 -6.84
CA CYS A 230 -22.96 -9.50 -8.02
C CYS A 230 -24.04 -9.21 -9.07
#